data_AF-H1YFL3-F1
#
_entry.id   AF-H1YFL3-F1
#
_cell.length_a   1.000
_cell.length_b   1.000
_cell.length_c   1.000
_cell.angle_alpha   90.00
_cell.angle_beta   90.00
_cell.angle_gamma   90.00
#
_symmetry.space_group_name_H-M   'P 1'
#
loop_
_entity.id
_entity.type
_entity.pdbx_description
1 polymer ?
#
loop_
_entity_poly.entity_id
_entity_poly.type
_entity_poly.pdbx_seq_one_letter_code
_entity_poly.pdbx_strand_id
1 'polypeptide(L)'
;MRKASLIKPNLIYVLKSISFVKTVAYMRKVWLVCGFMLMACFTACVDVDETYDFHADGSCNVTYNFDMSKAVSVLVNLLPDSVKQTPQFSTVQDTTINYYTILPDTVRQKMDSIQVAMAKSSDVVLMMNLKSNLVKVNMRHSADNVADLSYYLKNLSKMTSGNQLGSILKTSKKLKNDAERNPFALTQDYYNYEITAHKFYRTIDIVKFKKYVKANQSVFSMSKAMLIEMPYKVTVNFASPVIKIDNKKAVLSADKKSVTLQSNIDEVLKDPDVMDFKIDF
;
A
#
# COMPACT_ATOMS: atom_id res chain seq x y z
N MET A 1 68.16 -32.12 61.12
CA MET A 1 67.38 -32.85 60.08
C MET A 1 66.45 -31.88 59.38
N ARG A 2 66.40 -31.95 58.04
CA ARG A 2 65.64 -31.09 57.12
C ARG A 2 64.13 -31.22 57.28
N LYS A 3 63.37 -30.15 56.98
CA LYS A 3 62.22 -30.18 56.07
C LYS A 3 61.80 -28.77 55.65
N ALA A 4 61.94 -28.48 54.35
CA ALA A 4 61.33 -27.36 53.66
C ALA A 4 60.07 -27.88 52.93
N SER A 5 58.95 -27.16 53.03
CA SER A 5 57.71 -27.51 52.31
C SER A 5 57.49 -26.58 51.12
N LEU A 6 57.30 -27.19 49.94
CA LEU A 6 56.83 -26.58 48.71
C LEU A 6 55.39 -26.04 48.82
N ILE A 7 55.13 -24.87 48.22
CA ILE A 7 53.79 -24.45 47.80
C ILE A 7 53.79 -24.18 46.29
N LYS A 8 52.77 -24.74 45.62
CA LYS A 8 52.60 -24.91 44.16
C LYS A 8 52.22 -23.60 43.42
N PRO A 9 52.70 -23.37 42.18
CA PRO A 9 52.18 -22.34 41.28
C PRO A 9 51.27 -22.99 40.23
N ASN A 10 49.94 -22.88 40.33
CA ASN A 10 49.05 -23.35 39.24
C ASN A 10 47.67 -22.67 39.17
N LEU A 11 47.43 -21.56 39.87
CA LEU A 11 46.09 -20.93 39.89
C LEU A 11 45.91 -19.77 38.89
N ILE A 12 46.99 -19.28 38.27
CA ILE A 12 46.94 -18.03 37.47
C ILE A 12 46.52 -18.29 36.01
N TYR A 13 46.75 -19.48 35.47
CA TYR A 13 46.44 -19.77 34.06
C TYR A 13 44.96 -20.05 33.76
N VAL A 14 44.17 -20.47 34.75
CA VAL A 14 42.76 -20.84 34.54
C VAL A 14 41.84 -19.60 34.46
N LEU A 15 42.20 -18.50 35.13
CA LEU A 15 41.36 -17.29 35.17
C LEU A 15 41.43 -16.46 33.88
N LYS A 16 42.54 -16.50 33.13
CA LYS A 16 42.67 -15.77 31.86
C LYS A 16 41.89 -16.41 30.70
N SER A 17 41.71 -17.73 30.68
CA SER A 17 40.99 -18.40 29.58
C SER A 17 39.47 -18.16 29.64
N ILE A 18 38.90 -18.03 30.84
CA ILE A 18 37.46 -17.79 31.05
C ILE A 18 37.05 -16.37 30.63
N SER A 19 37.93 -15.39 30.82
CA SER A 19 37.69 -14.00 30.40
C SER A 19 37.65 -13.84 28.88
N PHE A 20 38.46 -14.60 28.13
CA PHE A 20 38.58 -14.45 26.68
C PHE A 20 37.39 -15.08 25.93
N VAL A 21 36.86 -16.21 26.41
CA VAL A 21 35.72 -16.91 25.80
C VAL A 21 34.41 -16.11 25.92
N LYS A 22 34.22 -15.37 27.03
CA LYS A 22 33.02 -14.53 27.22
C LYS A 22 32.97 -13.33 26.26
N THR A 23 34.12 -12.72 25.95
CA THR A 23 34.19 -11.53 25.06
C THR A 23 33.92 -11.90 23.59
N VAL A 24 34.42 -13.05 23.12
CA VAL A 24 34.17 -13.54 21.75
C VAL A 24 32.69 -13.94 21.55
N ALA A 25 32.06 -14.53 22.56
CA ALA A 25 30.63 -14.87 22.53
C ALA A 25 29.73 -13.61 22.55
N TYR A 26 30.14 -12.53 23.22
CA TYR A 26 29.42 -11.26 23.26
C TYR A 26 29.51 -10.53 21.91
N MET A 27 30.70 -10.46 21.30
CA MET A 27 30.88 -9.88 19.95
C MET A 27 30.05 -10.59 18.88
N ARG A 28 29.93 -11.92 18.94
CA ARG A 28 29.12 -12.71 17.99
C ARG A 28 27.62 -12.48 18.14
N LYS A 29 27.12 -12.21 19.36
CA LYS A 29 25.71 -11.85 19.62
C LYS A 29 25.39 -10.43 19.17
N VAL A 30 26.30 -9.47 19.41
CA VAL A 30 26.15 -8.09 18.92
C VAL A 30 26.15 -8.05 17.39
N TRP A 31 27.00 -8.85 16.74
CA TRP A 31 27.03 -8.94 15.27
C TRP A 31 25.75 -9.55 14.68
N LEU A 32 25.13 -10.52 15.37
CA LEU A 32 23.82 -11.07 14.99
C LEU A 32 22.67 -10.08 15.18
N VAL A 33 22.68 -9.29 16.26
CA VAL A 33 21.68 -8.25 16.52
C VAL A 33 21.84 -7.09 15.53
N CYS A 34 23.07 -6.64 15.25
CA CYS A 34 23.34 -5.64 14.22
C CYS A 34 23.00 -6.15 12.83
N GLY A 35 23.26 -7.43 12.51
CA GLY A 35 22.89 -8.05 11.25
C GLY A 35 21.37 -8.13 11.05
N PHE A 36 20.61 -8.46 12.11
CA PHE A 36 19.15 -8.45 12.08
C PHE A 36 18.58 -7.02 11.98
N MET A 37 19.20 -6.05 12.66
CA MET A 37 18.82 -4.64 12.58
C MET A 37 19.15 -4.01 11.21
N LEU A 38 20.23 -4.45 10.55
CA LEU A 38 20.56 -4.02 9.18
C LEU A 38 19.58 -4.57 8.12
N MET A 39 19.03 -5.77 8.33
CA MET A 39 18.02 -6.35 7.43
C MET A 39 16.64 -5.68 7.58
N ALA A 40 16.35 -5.06 8.72
CA ALA A 40 15.04 -4.45 8.99
C ALA A 40 14.84 -3.07 8.33
N CYS A 41 15.85 -2.50 7.67
CA CYS A 41 15.84 -1.07 7.30
C CYS A 41 15.68 -0.75 5.81
N PHE A 42 15.51 -1.71 4.91
CA PHE A 42 15.56 -1.42 3.45
C PHE A 42 14.48 -2.08 2.59
N THR A 43 13.20 -2.04 3.00
CA THR A 43 12.09 -2.26 2.05
C THR A 43 11.49 -0.94 1.62
N ALA A 44 11.69 -0.57 0.35
CA ALA A 44 10.92 0.48 -0.28
C ALA A 44 9.53 -0.11 -0.57
N CYS A 45 8.47 0.44 0.03
CA CYS A 45 7.12 -0.03 -0.20
C CYS A 45 6.20 1.08 -0.71
N VAL A 46 5.22 0.72 -1.54
CA VAL A 46 4.04 1.53 -1.80
C VAL A 46 2.91 0.96 -0.96
N ASP A 47 2.51 1.71 0.07
CA ASP A 47 1.45 1.25 0.97
C ASP A 47 0.10 1.61 0.35
N VAL A 48 -0.68 0.58 0.00
CA VAL A 48 -2.06 0.73 -0.44
C VAL A 48 -2.99 0.35 0.71
N ASP A 49 -3.80 1.30 1.16
CA ASP A 49 -4.79 1.12 2.23
C ASP A 49 -6.19 1.46 1.72
N GLU A 50 -7.00 0.43 1.51
CA GLU A 50 -8.38 0.49 1.11
C GLU A 50 -9.27 0.33 2.34
N THR A 51 -10.12 1.33 2.64
CA THR A 51 -11.02 1.31 3.79
C THR A 51 -12.47 1.51 3.35
N TYR A 52 -13.36 0.70 3.91
CA TYR A 52 -14.81 0.78 3.76
C TYR A 52 -15.44 0.98 5.14
N ASP A 53 -16.13 2.09 5.36
CA ASP A 53 -16.78 2.41 6.63
C ASP A 53 -18.29 2.40 6.46
N PHE A 54 -18.93 1.28 6.79
CA PHE A 54 -20.40 1.13 6.76
C PHE A 54 -21.03 1.74 8.01
N HIS A 55 -21.99 2.62 7.80
CA HIS A 55 -22.75 3.29 8.84
C HIS A 55 -24.11 2.64 9.06
N ALA A 56 -24.72 2.90 10.22
CA ALA A 56 -26.00 2.30 10.61
C ALA A 56 -27.19 2.78 9.74
N ASP A 57 -27.06 3.92 9.08
CA ASP A 57 -28.04 4.45 8.12
C ASP A 57 -27.94 3.82 6.72
N GLY A 58 -26.96 2.93 6.51
CA GLY A 58 -26.71 2.24 5.25
C GLY A 58 -25.74 2.99 4.32
N SER A 59 -25.29 4.19 4.68
CA SER A 59 -24.23 4.91 3.96
C SER A 59 -22.87 4.25 4.16
N CYS A 60 -21.92 4.55 3.27
CA CYS A 60 -20.57 4.00 3.33
C CYS A 60 -19.54 5.02 2.85
N ASN A 61 -18.49 5.23 3.64
CA ASN A 61 -17.31 5.97 3.19
C ASN A 61 -16.28 5.00 2.62
N VAL A 62 -15.80 5.29 1.43
CA VAL A 62 -14.71 4.54 0.79
C VAL A 62 -13.48 5.44 0.73
N THR A 63 -12.37 4.93 1.24
CA THR A 63 -11.07 5.62 1.19
C THR A 63 -10.03 4.72 0.56
N TYR A 64 -9.35 5.23 -0.47
CA TYR A 64 -8.15 4.61 -1.03
C TYR A 64 -6.95 5.50 -0.74
N ASN A 65 -6.05 5.04 0.11
CA ASN A 65 -4.78 5.70 0.39
C ASN A 65 -3.65 5.02 -0.36
N PHE A 66 -2.82 5.83 -1.00
CA PHE A 66 -1.61 5.41 -1.69
C PHE A 66 -0.45 6.22 -1.12
N ASP A 67 0.42 5.58 -0.36
CA ASP A 67 1.68 6.18 0.09
C ASP A 67 2.82 5.72 -0.81
N MET A 68 3.26 6.61 -1.69
CA MET A 68 4.32 6.35 -2.66
C MET A 68 5.67 6.89 -2.18
N SER A 69 5.75 7.40 -0.95
CA SER A 69 6.90 8.17 -0.47
C SER A 69 8.21 7.38 -0.53
N LYS A 70 8.17 6.08 -0.18
CA LYS A 70 9.38 5.24 -0.25
C LYS A 70 9.76 4.91 -1.71
N ALA A 71 8.80 4.59 -2.58
CA ALA A 71 9.09 4.39 -4.01
C ALA A 71 9.68 5.65 -4.65
N VAL A 72 9.16 6.82 -4.30
CA VAL A 72 9.70 8.12 -4.72
C VAL A 72 11.10 8.33 -4.18
N SER A 73 11.41 7.93 -2.94
CA SER A 73 12.78 8.04 -2.41
C SER A 73 13.80 7.27 -3.24
N VAL A 74 13.46 6.06 -3.73
CA VAL A 74 14.31 5.28 -4.62
C VAL A 74 14.45 5.99 -5.97
N LEU A 75 13.33 6.44 -6.55
CA LEU A 75 13.33 7.11 -7.84
C LEU A 75 14.13 8.43 -7.82
N VAL A 76 13.97 9.25 -6.79
CA VAL A 76 14.66 10.54 -6.62
C VAL A 76 16.18 10.35 -6.55
N ASN A 77 16.66 9.26 -5.96
CA ASN A 77 18.09 8.93 -5.94
C ASN A 77 18.64 8.59 -7.33
N LEU A 78 17.80 8.11 -8.24
CA LEU A 78 18.17 7.80 -9.62
C LEU A 78 18.02 9.01 -10.56
N LEU A 79 17.42 10.11 -10.12
CA LEU A 79 17.26 11.32 -10.93
C LEU A 79 18.57 12.12 -11.04
N PRO A 80 18.90 12.65 -12.23
CA PRO A 80 20.05 13.54 -12.40
C PRO A 80 19.82 14.89 -11.69
N ASP A 81 20.90 15.54 -11.28
CA ASP A 81 20.84 16.81 -10.53
C ASP A 81 20.13 17.93 -11.30
N SER A 82 20.21 17.89 -12.63
CA SER A 82 19.49 18.82 -13.50
C SER A 82 17.96 18.77 -13.30
N VAL A 83 17.40 17.61 -12.96
CA VAL A 83 15.97 17.45 -12.67
C VAL A 83 15.66 17.93 -11.25
N LYS A 84 16.53 17.64 -10.27
CA LYS A 84 16.37 18.06 -8.88
C LYS A 84 16.39 19.58 -8.69
N GLN A 85 17.08 20.28 -9.60
CA GLN A 85 17.17 21.74 -9.60
C GLN A 85 15.98 22.44 -10.28
N THR A 86 15.06 21.69 -10.90
CA THR A 86 13.89 22.30 -11.54
C THR A 86 12.92 22.91 -10.51
N PRO A 87 12.20 23.99 -10.84
CA PRO A 87 11.15 24.55 -9.97
C PRO A 87 10.06 23.53 -9.64
N GLN A 88 9.75 22.63 -10.59
CA GLN A 88 8.77 21.55 -10.40
C GLN A 88 9.17 20.61 -9.27
N PHE A 89 10.46 20.26 -9.16
CA PHE A 89 10.97 19.42 -8.08
C PHE A 89 10.86 20.08 -6.69
N SER A 90 10.89 21.42 -6.64
CA SER A 90 10.74 22.20 -5.41
C SER A 90 9.29 22.50 -5.03
N THR A 91 8.31 22.05 -5.83
CA THR A 91 6.90 22.35 -5.58
C THR A 91 6.40 21.51 -4.41
N VAL A 92 5.79 22.18 -3.43
CA VAL A 92 5.05 21.54 -2.34
C VAL A 92 3.57 21.66 -2.66
N GLN A 93 2.84 20.55 -2.62
CA GLN A 93 1.39 20.51 -2.77
C GLN A 93 0.78 19.84 -1.55
N ASP A 94 -0.21 20.49 -0.96
CA ASP A 94 -1.05 19.94 0.09
C ASP A 94 -2.45 20.48 -0.17
N THR A 95 -3.21 19.72 -0.96
CA THR A 95 -4.52 20.19 -1.44
C THR A 95 -5.53 19.07 -1.46
N THR A 96 -6.74 19.41 -1.05
CA THR A 96 -7.94 18.62 -1.28
C THR A 96 -8.69 19.23 -2.45
N ILE A 97 -9.01 18.43 -3.46
CA ILE A 97 -9.70 18.88 -4.66
C ILE A 97 -10.79 17.88 -5.01
N ASN A 98 -11.97 18.39 -5.35
CA ASN A 98 -13.05 17.55 -5.82
C ASN A 98 -12.70 16.86 -7.14
N TYR A 99 -12.97 15.56 -7.25
CA TYR A 99 -12.59 14.74 -8.40
C TYR A 99 -13.20 15.27 -9.70
N TYR A 100 -14.46 15.71 -9.70
CA TYR A 100 -15.08 16.28 -10.90
C TYR A 100 -14.37 17.55 -11.38
N THR A 101 -13.85 18.37 -10.46
CA THR A 101 -13.24 19.66 -10.81
C THR A 101 -11.84 19.54 -11.42
N ILE A 102 -11.12 18.47 -11.11
CA ILE A 102 -9.77 18.21 -11.66
C ILE A 102 -9.80 17.56 -13.05
N LEU A 103 -10.94 17.01 -13.46
CA LEU A 103 -11.07 16.36 -14.76
C LEU A 103 -11.05 17.40 -15.90
N PRO A 104 -10.30 17.14 -16.99
CA PRO A 104 -10.35 17.97 -18.18
C PRO A 104 -11.77 18.04 -18.76
N ASP A 105 -12.13 19.16 -19.39
CA ASP A 105 -13.44 19.36 -20.04
C ASP A 105 -13.81 18.24 -21.00
N THR A 106 -12.84 17.74 -21.76
CA THR A 106 -13.01 16.64 -22.71
C THR A 106 -13.41 15.33 -22.06
N VAL A 107 -13.05 15.11 -20.78
CA VAL A 107 -13.48 13.96 -19.98
C VAL A 107 -14.86 14.24 -19.41
N ARG A 108 -15.07 15.43 -18.82
CA ARG A 108 -16.36 15.82 -18.21
C ARG A 108 -17.52 15.75 -19.19
N GLN A 109 -17.30 16.12 -20.45
CA GLN A 109 -18.32 16.09 -21.51
C GLN A 109 -18.72 14.68 -21.96
N LYS A 110 -17.88 13.67 -21.69
CA LYS A 110 -18.15 12.26 -22.05
C LYS A 110 -18.81 11.49 -20.91
N MET A 111 -18.96 12.12 -19.75
CA MET A 111 -19.54 11.48 -18.57
C MET A 111 -21.06 11.46 -18.64
N ASP A 112 -21.65 10.32 -18.30
CA ASP A 112 -23.08 10.23 -18.04
C ASP A 112 -23.45 10.88 -16.68
N SER A 113 -24.74 11.05 -16.41
CA SER A 113 -25.22 11.72 -15.18
C SER A 113 -24.75 11.03 -13.91
N ILE A 114 -24.58 9.71 -13.92
CA ILE A 114 -24.18 8.95 -12.75
C ILE A 114 -22.67 9.09 -12.53
N GLN A 115 -21.88 9.05 -13.60
CA GLN A 115 -20.45 9.37 -13.56
C GLN A 115 -20.17 10.79 -13.05
N VAL A 116 -20.99 11.75 -13.46
CA VAL A 116 -20.92 13.13 -12.93
C VAL A 116 -21.23 13.16 -11.44
N ALA A 117 -22.29 12.49 -11.00
CA ALA A 117 -22.67 12.44 -9.58
C ALA A 117 -21.56 11.81 -8.72
N MET A 118 -21.05 10.64 -9.11
CA MET A 118 -19.93 9.98 -8.42
C MET A 118 -18.67 10.84 -8.37
N ALA A 119 -18.33 11.50 -9.48
CA ALA A 119 -17.16 12.37 -9.52
C ALA A 119 -17.32 13.59 -8.61
N LYS A 120 -18.55 14.11 -8.46
CA LYS A 120 -18.84 15.22 -7.56
C LYS A 120 -18.88 14.80 -6.09
N SER A 121 -19.23 13.54 -5.78
CA SER A 121 -19.18 12.99 -4.43
C SER A 121 -17.84 12.36 -4.06
N SER A 122 -16.80 12.57 -4.89
CA SER A 122 -15.46 12.08 -4.64
C SER A 122 -14.45 13.22 -4.51
N ASP A 123 -13.53 13.12 -3.56
CA ASP A 123 -12.44 14.06 -3.37
C ASP A 123 -11.08 13.36 -3.52
N VAL A 124 -10.09 14.11 -3.99
CA VAL A 124 -8.70 13.69 -4.05
C VAL A 124 -7.89 14.61 -3.15
N VAL A 125 -7.23 14.02 -2.16
CA VAL A 125 -6.25 14.68 -1.30
C VAL A 125 -4.86 14.31 -1.80
N LEU A 126 -4.08 15.31 -2.17
CA LEU A 126 -2.72 15.16 -2.65
C LEU A 126 -1.76 15.85 -1.70
N MET A 127 -0.82 15.08 -1.16
CA MET A 127 0.32 15.59 -0.39
C MET A 127 1.60 15.25 -1.16
N MET A 128 2.30 16.25 -1.68
CA MET A 128 3.52 16.07 -2.46
C MET A 128 4.60 17.06 -2.02
N ASN A 129 5.76 16.52 -1.68
CA ASN A 129 7.01 17.24 -1.50
C ASN A 129 8.16 16.32 -1.90
N LEU A 130 8.65 16.47 -3.13
CA LEU A 130 9.69 15.60 -3.69
C LEU A 130 11.06 15.78 -3.01
N LYS A 131 11.35 16.95 -2.41
CA LYS A 131 12.57 17.16 -1.62
C LYS A 131 12.60 16.33 -0.35
N SER A 132 11.44 16.10 0.26
CA SER A 132 11.29 15.24 1.44
C SER A 132 10.83 13.82 1.08
N ASN A 133 10.86 13.45 -0.21
CA ASN A 133 10.35 12.18 -0.73
C ASN A 133 8.89 11.88 -0.33
N LEU A 134 8.06 12.90 -0.06
CA LEU A 134 6.67 12.72 0.36
C LEU A 134 5.78 12.72 -0.88
N VAL A 135 5.09 11.61 -1.14
CA VAL A 135 4.00 11.56 -2.13
C VAL A 135 2.90 10.67 -1.59
N LYS A 136 1.78 11.27 -1.20
CA LYS A 136 0.58 10.57 -0.77
C LYS A 136 -0.62 11.04 -1.58
N VAL A 137 -1.42 10.08 -2.01
CA VAL A 137 -2.69 10.31 -2.69
C VAL A 137 -3.77 9.60 -1.92
N ASN A 138 -4.81 10.32 -1.53
CA ASN A 138 -5.98 9.75 -0.87
C ASN A 138 -7.22 10.10 -1.71
N MET A 139 -7.94 9.09 -2.16
CA MET A 139 -9.23 9.24 -2.82
C MET A 139 -10.33 8.89 -1.82
N ARG A 140 -11.27 9.81 -1.63
CA ARG A 140 -12.41 9.65 -0.73
C ARG A 140 -13.68 9.68 -1.53
N HIS A 141 -14.61 8.80 -1.20
CA HIS A 141 -15.95 8.78 -1.76
C HIS A 141 -16.96 8.51 -0.66
N SER A 142 -18.08 9.23 -0.69
CA SER A 142 -19.22 8.98 0.18
C SER A 142 -20.35 8.40 -0.66
N ALA A 143 -20.78 7.19 -0.32
CA ALA A 143 -21.94 6.54 -0.90
C ALA A 143 -23.12 6.65 0.07
N ASP A 144 -24.27 7.13 -0.41
CA ASP A 144 -25.43 7.39 0.45
C ASP A 144 -26.11 6.09 0.92
N ASN A 145 -25.95 5.01 0.15
CA ASN A 145 -26.52 3.71 0.45
C ASN A 145 -25.74 2.58 -0.25
N VAL A 146 -26.09 1.34 0.05
CA VAL A 146 -25.45 0.14 -0.51
C VAL A 146 -25.54 0.05 -2.05
N ALA A 147 -26.63 0.53 -2.65
CA ALA A 147 -26.78 0.51 -4.11
C ALA A 147 -25.83 1.50 -4.78
N ASP A 148 -25.68 2.69 -4.18
CA ASP A 148 -24.70 3.70 -4.60
C ASP A 148 -23.27 3.17 -4.47
N LEU A 149 -22.91 2.57 -3.33
CA LEU A 149 -21.61 1.93 -3.13
C LEU A 149 -21.34 0.83 -4.17
N SER A 150 -22.32 -0.05 -4.41
CA SER A 150 -22.20 -1.12 -5.39
C SER A 150 -22.01 -0.56 -6.80
N TYR A 151 -22.71 0.52 -7.13
CA TYR A 151 -22.58 1.18 -8.42
C TYR A 151 -21.20 1.86 -8.55
N TYR A 152 -20.76 2.56 -7.52
CA TYR A 152 -19.44 3.17 -7.42
C TYR A 152 -18.37 2.12 -7.69
N LEU A 153 -18.29 1.04 -6.92
CA LEU A 153 -17.25 0.02 -7.07
C LEU A 153 -17.26 -0.67 -8.45
N LYS A 154 -18.44 -0.87 -9.05
CA LYS A 154 -18.57 -1.46 -10.40
C LYS A 154 -18.12 -0.52 -11.52
N ASN A 155 -18.23 0.79 -11.32
CA ASN A 155 -17.93 1.80 -12.36
C ASN A 155 -16.70 2.65 -12.06
N LEU A 156 -16.11 2.49 -10.89
CA LEU A 156 -14.94 3.20 -10.42
C LEU A 156 -13.75 2.99 -11.38
N SER A 157 -13.61 1.79 -11.97
CA SER A 157 -12.63 1.54 -13.03
C SER A 157 -12.84 2.41 -14.26
N LYS A 158 -14.06 2.66 -14.70
CA LYS A 158 -14.35 3.56 -15.83
C LYS A 158 -14.01 5.02 -15.47
N MET A 159 -14.17 5.39 -14.21
CA MET A 159 -13.83 6.74 -13.74
C MET A 159 -12.32 6.96 -13.65
N THR A 160 -11.56 5.94 -13.25
CA THR A 160 -10.10 6.01 -13.08
C THR A 160 -9.32 5.49 -14.29
N SER A 161 -10.02 5.03 -15.33
CA SER A 161 -9.45 4.57 -16.60
C SER A 161 -8.93 5.77 -17.39
N GLY A 162 -7.66 6.09 -17.20
CA GLY A 162 -6.97 7.14 -17.94
C GLY A 162 -5.76 7.66 -17.19
N ASN A 163 -4.92 8.44 -17.86
CA ASN A 163 -3.73 9.07 -17.29
C ASN A 163 -4.08 10.24 -16.34
N GLN A 164 -5.13 10.09 -15.53
CA GLN A 164 -5.70 11.14 -14.70
C GLN A 164 -4.74 11.56 -13.60
N LEU A 165 -3.98 10.63 -13.03
CA LEU A 165 -2.90 10.95 -12.09
C LEU A 165 -1.84 11.85 -12.76
N GLY A 166 -1.48 11.58 -14.01
CA GLY A 166 -0.59 12.44 -14.81
C GLY A 166 -1.18 13.82 -15.13
N SER A 167 -2.52 13.91 -15.22
CA SER A 167 -3.21 15.21 -15.36
C SER A 167 -3.28 16.00 -14.05
N ILE A 168 -3.40 15.32 -12.91
CA ILE A 168 -3.40 15.91 -11.56
C ILE A 168 -2.00 16.43 -11.21
N LEU A 169 -0.96 15.65 -11.48
CA LEU A 169 0.43 15.98 -11.16
C LEU A 169 1.07 17.01 -12.11
N LYS A 170 0.34 17.48 -13.14
CA LYS A 170 0.80 18.44 -14.16
C LYS A 170 2.20 18.12 -14.72
N THR A 171 2.55 16.84 -14.84
CA THR A 171 3.89 16.43 -15.23
C THR A 171 4.11 16.66 -16.73
N SER A 172 5.36 16.97 -17.11
CA SER A 172 5.74 17.37 -18.46
C SER A 172 5.39 16.30 -19.52
N LYS A 173 5.18 16.74 -20.78
CA LYS A 173 4.80 15.90 -21.94
C LYS A 173 5.65 14.63 -22.12
N LYS A 174 6.89 14.60 -21.63
CA LYS A 174 7.81 13.47 -21.78
C LYS A 174 7.53 12.33 -20.78
N LEU A 175 7.02 12.63 -19.58
CA LEU A 175 6.53 11.63 -18.63
C LEU A 175 5.12 11.12 -18.98
N LYS A 176 4.38 11.81 -19.87
CA LYS A 176 3.02 11.43 -20.24
C LYS A 176 2.94 10.14 -21.06
N ASN A 177 3.95 9.83 -21.87
CA ASN A 177 3.96 8.65 -22.73
C ASN A 177 4.35 7.37 -21.97
N ASP A 178 5.22 7.46 -20.96
CA ASP A 178 5.54 6.30 -20.10
C ASP A 178 4.54 6.14 -18.94
N ALA A 179 3.83 7.21 -18.56
CA ALA A 179 2.71 7.19 -17.61
C ALA A 179 1.38 6.71 -18.21
N GLU A 180 1.32 6.35 -19.50
CA GLU A 180 0.12 5.71 -20.09
C GLU A 180 -0.21 4.37 -19.40
N ARG A 181 0.76 3.78 -18.69
CA ARG A 181 0.56 2.62 -17.82
C ARG A 181 0.71 3.06 -16.37
N ASN A 182 -0.32 3.68 -15.80
CA ASN A 182 -0.38 4.01 -14.38
C ASN A 182 -0.35 2.69 -13.56
N PRO A 183 0.77 2.35 -12.87
CA PRO A 183 0.87 1.15 -12.03
C PRO A 183 -0.14 1.12 -10.89
N PHE A 184 -0.62 2.31 -10.54
CA PHE A 184 -1.42 2.60 -9.37
C PHE A 184 -2.82 3.03 -9.82
N ALA A 185 -3.28 2.53 -10.98
CA ALA A 185 -4.69 2.63 -11.35
C ALA A 185 -5.50 2.13 -10.16
N LEU A 186 -6.21 3.07 -9.53
CA LEU A 186 -6.66 2.99 -8.13
C LEU A 186 -7.68 1.85 -7.91
N THR A 187 -8.04 1.14 -8.97
CA THR A 187 -9.31 0.43 -9.08
C THR A 187 -9.18 -0.59 -10.21
N GLN A 188 -9.69 -1.78 -9.95
CA GLN A 188 -9.41 -2.93 -10.78
C GLN A 188 -10.74 -3.60 -11.14
N ASP A 189 -11.09 -3.53 -12.43
CA ASP A 189 -12.35 -4.02 -12.99
C ASP A 189 -12.52 -5.56 -12.92
N TYR A 190 -11.51 -6.23 -12.40
CA TYR A 190 -11.49 -7.65 -12.13
C TYR A 190 -12.14 -8.03 -10.79
N TYR A 191 -12.52 -7.09 -9.93
CA TYR A 191 -13.30 -7.43 -8.73
C TYR A 191 -14.80 -7.50 -9.04
N ASN A 192 -15.44 -8.57 -8.59
CA ASN A 192 -16.87 -8.70 -8.53
C ASN A 192 -17.33 -8.39 -7.11
N TYR A 193 -18.31 -7.50 -6.99
CA TYR A 193 -18.88 -7.09 -5.71
C TYR A 193 -20.34 -7.52 -5.60
N GLU A 194 -20.68 -8.16 -4.47
CA GLU A 194 -22.03 -8.38 -4.01
C GLU A 194 -22.15 -7.78 -2.61
N ILE A 195 -22.85 -6.65 -2.52
CA ILE A 195 -22.97 -5.87 -1.28
C ILE A 195 -24.46 -5.71 -0.97
N THR A 196 -24.82 -6.02 0.27
CA THR A 196 -26.17 -5.83 0.82
C THR A 196 -26.04 -5.18 2.20
N ALA A 197 -27.17 -4.93 2.87
CA ALA A 197 -27.17 -4.44 4.26
C ALA A 197 -26.48 -5.40 5.26
N HIS A 198 -26.25 -6.66 4.87
CA HIS A 198 -25.73 -7.72 5.76
C HIS A 198 -24.57 -8.51 5.13
N LYS A 199 -24.11 -8.11 3.93
CA LYS A 199 -23.09 -8.86 3.18
C LYS A 199 -22.13 -7.92 2.50
N PHE A 200 -20.84 -8.24 2.60
CA PHE A 200 -19.79 -7.63 1.81
C PHE A 200 -18.96 -8.74 1.17
N TYR A 201 -19.27 -9.04 -0.09
CA TYR A 201 -18.58 -10.05 -0.86
C TYR A 201 -17.77 -9.39 -1.97
N ARG A 202 -16.49 -9.75 -2.05
CA ARG A 202 -15.56 -9.35 -3.10
C ARG A 202 -14.88 -10.60 -3.63
N THR A 203 -15.00 -10.89 -4.92
CA THR A 203 -14.30 -12.01 -5.55
C THR A 203 -13.55 -11.57 -6.79
N ILE A 204 -12.45 -12.24 -7.12
CA ILE A 204 -11.68 -11.94 -8.32
C ILE A 204 -12.23 -12.71 -9.53
N ASP A 205 -12.52 -11.97 -10.60
CA ASP A 205 -12.64 -12.50 -11.95
C ASP A 205 -11.25 -12.84 -12.49
N ILE A 206 -10.89 -14.12 -12.41
CA ILE A 206 -9.58 -14.63 -12.84
C ILE A 206 -9.25 -14.29 -14.30
N VAL A 207 -10.25 -14.20 -15.19
CA VAL A 207 -10.03 -13.90 -16.60
C VAL A 207 -9.62 -12.44 -16.76
N LYS A 208 -10.37 -11.52 -16.15
CA LYS A 208 -10.03 -10.09 -16.15
C LYS A 208 -8.73 -9.82 -15.41
N PHE A 209 -8.50 -10.50 -14.29
CA PHE A 209 -7.27 -10.38 -13.52
C PHE A 209 -6.05 -10.76 -14.37
N LYS A 210 -6.06 -11.92 -15.03
CA LYS A 210 -4.96 -12.33 -15.92
C LYS A 210 -4.72 -11.34 -17.06
N LYS A 211 -5.80 -10.76 -17.62
CA LYS A 211 -5.69 -9.71 -18.65
C LYS A 211 -5.02 -8.45 -18.09
N TYR A 212 -5.43 -8.01 -16.90
CA TYR A 212 -4.84 -6.87 -16.21
C TYR A 212 -3.35 -7.11 -15.91
N VAL A 213 -2.99 -8.28 -15.38
CA VAL A 213 -1.60 -8.66 -15.10
C VAL A 213 -0.76 -8.63 -16.36
N LYS A 214 -1.27 -9.19 -17.46
CA LYS A 214 -0.58 -9.17 -18.76
C LYS A 214 -0.39 -7.75 -19.29
N ALA A 215 -1.41 -6.90 -19.18
CA ALA A 215 -1.34 -5.51 -19.65
C ALA A 215 -0.31 -4.68 -18.84
N ASN A 216 -0.11 -5.01 -17.57
CA ASN A 216 0.77 -4.30 -16.64
C ASN A 216 2.06 -5.06 -16.29
N GLN A 217 2.42 -6.11 -17.05
CA GLN A 217 3.57 -6.97 -16.74
C GLN A 217 4.89 -6.18 -16.68
N SER A 218 5.07 -5.17 -17.55
CA SER A 218 6.26 -4.32 -17.55
C SER A 218 6.40 -3.52 -16.25
N VAL A 219 5.27 -3.05 -15.72
CA VAL A 219 5.20 -2.30 -14.48
C VAL A 219 5.60 -3.19 -13.30
N PHE A 220 4.99 -4.38 -13.18
CA PHE A 220 5.33 -5.31 -12.10
C PHE A 220 6.80 -5.75 -12.16
N SER A 221 7.31 -5.98 -13.36
CA SER A 221 8.73 -6.32 -13.57
C SER A 221 9.66 -5.19 -13.15
N MET A 222 9.31 -3.94 -13.48
CA MET A 222 10.08 -2.75 -13.09
C MET A 222 10.04 -2.55 -11.57
N SER A 223 8.86 -2.61 -10.94
CA SER A 223 8.72 -2.47 -9.48
C SER A 223 9.58 -3.51 -8.76
N LYS A 224 9.54 -4.77 -9.21
CA LYS A 224 10.37 -5.84 -8.66
C LYS A 224 11.87 -5.60 -8.86
N ALA A 225 12.29 -5.13 -10.04
CA ALA A 225 13.68 -4.80 -10.32
C ALA A 225 14.20 -3.63 -9.46
N MET A 226 13.31 -2.69 -9.11
CA MET A 226 13.59 -1.56 -8.22
C MET A 226 13.42 -1.90 -6.72
N LEU A 227 13.10 -3.16 -6.39
CA LEU A 227 12.82 -3.61 -5.02
C LEU A 227 11.71 -2.78 -4.34
N ILE A 228 10.73 -2.35 -5.14
CA ILE A 228 9.54 -1.65 -4.65
C ILE A 228 8.48 -2.70 -4.34
N GLU A 229 8.30 -2.98 -3.05
CA GLU A 229 7.20 -3.80 -2.55
C GLU A 229 5.88 -3.02 -2.62
N MET A 230 4.76 -3.71 -2.79
CA MET A 230 3.43 -3.08 -2.80
C MET A 230 2.52 -3.83 -1.83
N PRO A 231 2.68 -3.62 -0.51
CA PRO A 231 1.75 -4.13 0.48
C PRO A 231 0.36 -3.54 0.24
N TYR A 232 -0.63 -4.40 0.37
CA TYR A 232 -2.03 -4.06 0.14
C TYR A 232 -2.83 -4.44 1.37
N LYS A 233 -3.51 -3.46 1.96
CA LYS A 233 -4.37 -3.64 3.12
C LYS A 233 -5.79 -3.23 2.78
N VAL A 234 -6.74 -4.09 3.15
CA VAL A 234 -8.17 -3.82 3.08
C VAL A 234 -8.73 -3.84 4.49
N THR A 235 -9.43 -2.79 4.87
CA THR A 235 -10.16 -2.71 6.14
C THR A 235 -11.63 -2.47 5.85
N VAL A 236 -12.50 -3.31 6.38
CA VAL A 236 -13.94 -3.14 6.29
C VAL A 236 -14.48 -2.99 7.69
N ASN A 237 -15.02 -1.80 7.99
CA ASN A 237 -15.63 -1.43 9.25
C ASN A 237 -17.14 -1.48 9.10
N PHE A 238 -17.80 -2.25 9.95
CA PHE A 238 -19.23 -2.50 9.94
C PHE A 238 -19.91 -1.82 11.12
N ALA A 239 -21.12 -1.30 10.89
CA ALA A 239 -21.97 -0.79 11.98
C ALA A 239 -22.39 -1.93 12.95
N SER A 240 -22.54 -3.14 12.42
CA SER A 240 -22.98 -4.35 13.12
C SER A 240 -21.85 -5.37 13.30
N PRO A 241 -21.89 -6.22 14.33
CA PRO A 241 -20.89 -7.26 14.53
C PRO A 241 -20.88 -8.31 13.41
N VAL A 242 -19.70 -8.67 12.95
CA VAL A 242 -19.46 -9.71 11.94
C VAL A 242 -19.87 -11.07 12.48
N ILE A 243 -20.61 -11.81 11.66
CA ILE A 243 -21.12 -13.15 11.93
C ILE A 243 -20.18 -14.21 11.34
N LYS A 244 -19.77 -14.01 10.09
CA LYS A 244 -18.97 -14.98 9.33
C LYS A 244 -17.97 -14.29 8.42
N ILE A 245 -16.78 -14.88 8.33
CA ILE A 245 -15.71 -14.47 7.42
C ILE A 245 -15.23 -15.68 6.65
N ASP A 246 -15.24 -15.60 5.33
CA ASP A 246 -14.65 -16.58 4.42
C ASP A 246 -13.39 -15.97 3.78
N ASN A 247 -12.30 -15.95 4.55
CA ASN A 247 -10.94 -15.67 4.09
C ASN A 247 -9.98 -16.12 5.21
N LYS A 248 -8.96 -16.92 4.89
CA LYS A 248 -8.04 -17.51 5.89
C LYS A 248 -7.03 -16.51 6.49
N LYS A 249 -6.81 -15.38 5.83
CA LYS A 249 -5.85 -14.33 6.22
C LYS A 249 -6.53 -13.10 6.81
N ALA A 250 -7.85 -13.03 6.77
CA ALA A 250 -8.61 -11.95 7.36
C ALA A 250 -8.53 -12.01 8.90
N VAL A 251 -8.34 -10.85 9.51
CA VAL A 251 -8.25 -10.65 10.96
C VAL A 251 -9.49 -9.89 11.40
N LEU A 252 -10.23 -10.47 12.35
CA LEU A 252 -11.36 -9.81 13.01
C LEU A 252 -10.87 -9.04 14.24
N SER A 253 -11.27 -7.79 14.36
CA SER A 253 -11.07 -6.93 15.53
C SER A 253 -11.76 -7.46 16.79
N ALA A 254 -11.34 -6.94 17.95
CA ALA A 254 -11.86 -7.38 19.26
C ALA A 254 -13.35 -7.07 19.46
N ASP A 255 -13.85 -5.96 18.90
CA ASP A 255 -15.27 -5.58 18.95
C ASP A 255 -16.13 -6.27 17.89
N LYS A 256 -15.49 -7.10 17.05
CA LYS A 256 -16.07 -7.81 15.91
C LYS A 256 -16.66 -6.91 14.83
N LYS A 257 -16.28 -5.64 14.76
CA LYS A 257 -16.84 -4.69 13.78
C LYS A 257 -15.91 -4.36 12.64
N SER A 258 -14.62 -4.62 12.78
CA SER A 258 -13.62 -4.41 11.73
C SER A 258 -13.00 -5.72 11.26
N VAL A 259 -12.95 -5.92 9.95
CA VAL A 259 -12.20 -7.01 9.31
C VAL A 259 -11.06 -6.41 8.51
N THR A 260 -9.84 -6.89 8.75
CA THR A 260 -8.65 -6.46 8.02
C THR A 260 -8.03 -7.63 7.26
N LEU A 261 -7.70 -7.44 6.00
CA LEU A 261 -6.81 -8.33 5.25
C LEU A 261 -5.58 -7.56 4.84
N GLN A 262 -4.43 -8.19 5.00
CA GLN A 262 -3.17 -7.68 4.52
C GLN A 262 -2.52 -8.74 3.63
N SER A 263 -2.10 -8.30 2.46
CA SER A 263 -1.33 -9.10 1.51
C SER A 263 -0.28 -8.20 0.84
N ASN A 264 0.39 -8.72 -0.18
CA ASN A 264 1.25 -7.93 -1.05
C ASN A 264 0.98 -8.34 -2.50
N ILE A 265 1.29 -7.44 -3.44
CA ILE A 265 1.01 -7.69 -4.85
C ILE A 265 1.64 -8.99 -5.38
N ASP A 266 2.84 -9.36 -4.91
CA ASP A 266 3.55 -10.55 -5.36
C ASP A 266 2.82 -11.84 -4.97
N GLU A 267 2.15 -11.83 -3.83
CA GLU A 267 1.29 -12.90 -3.37
C GLU A 267 0.00 -12.95 -4.19
N VAL A 268 -0.66 -11.82 -4.40
CA VAL A 268 -1.88 -11.72 -5.22
C VAL A 268 -1.64 -12.15 -6.67
N LEU A 269 -0.46 -11.84 -7.23
CA LEU A 269 -0.08 -12.28 -8.58
C LEU A 269 0.09 -13.79 -8.70
N LYS A 270 0.48 -14.47 -7.61
CA LYS A 270 0.64 -15.94 -7.57
C LYS A 270 -0.67 -16.64 -7.27
N ASP A 271 -1.43 -16.10 -6.33
CA ASP A 271 -2.69 -16.63 -5.83
C ASP A 271 -3.67 -15.47 -5.64
N PRO A 272 -4.46 -15.10 -6.66
CA PRO A 272 -5.40 -13.99 -6.57
C PRO A 272 -6.49 -14.20 -5.51
N ASP A 273 -6.86 -15.46 -5.23
CA ASP A 273 -7.94 -15.81 -4.31
C ASP A 273 -7.63 -15.38 -2.86
N VAL A 274 -6.37 -15.04 -2.54
CA VAL A 274 -6.01 -14.45 -1.23
C VAL A 274 -6.74 -13.14 -0.95
N MET A 275 -7.19 -12.45 -2.01
CA MET A 275 -7.92 -11.17 -1.95
C MET A 275 -9.44 -11.32 -2.03
N ASP A 276 -9.95 -12.56 -2.14
CA ASP A 276 -11.38 -12.84 -2.08
C ASP A 276 -11.89 -12.69 -0.64
N PHE A 277 -13.06 -12.11 -0.49
CA PHE A 277 -13.72 -11.92 0.78
C PHE A 277 -15.18 -12.26 0.67
N LYS A 278 -15.70 -13.00 1.64
CA LYS A 278 -17.13 -13.05 1.89
C LYS A 278 -17.36 -12.83 3.38
N ILE A 279 -17.99 -11.71 3.70
CA ILE A 279 -18.28 -11.31 5.07
C ILE A 279 -19.79 -11.15 5.22
N ASP A 280 -20.35 -11.84 6.22
CA ASP A 280 -21.73 -11.66 6.69
C ASP A 280 -21.70 -10.87 8.01
N PHE A 281 -22.54 -9.85 8.16
CA PHE A 281 -22.57 -8.92 9.31
C PHE A 281 -23.96 -8.36 9.64
#